data_AF-A0A497HWM3-F1
#
_entry.id   AF-A0A497HWM3-F1
#
_cell.length_a   1.000
_cell.length_b   1.000
_cell.length_c   1.000
_cell.angle_alpha   90.00
_cell.angle_beta   90.00
_cell.angle_gamma   90.00
#
_symmetry.space_group_name_H-M   'P 1'
#
loop_
_entity.id
_entity.type
_entity.pdbx_description
1 polymer ?
#
loop_
_entity_poly.entity_id
_entity_poly.type
_entity_poly.pdbx_seq_one_letter_code
_entity_poly.pdbx_strand_id
1 'polypeptide(L)'
;EDLEGAYKMLSRADIYLARTKRRQQYKLWGYAMDLMSSGVSVARKGNFKFAKFSSPSYFIKLARTKAERTIEKDITQKISKKCHCSTRVAKQYLIIAKDLSDYFELEKKEIEFLKSKISL
;
A
#
# COMPACT_ATOMS: atom_id res chain seq x y z
N GLU A 1 -24.20 10.87 -0.86
CA GLU A 1 -23.74 11.78 -1.93
C GLU A 1 -22.42 12.46 -1.59
N ASP A 2 -22.31 13.18 -0.48
CA ASP A 2 -21.13 14.00 -0.17
C ASP A 2 -19.80 13.23 -0.14
N LEU A 3 -19.78 12.07 0.53
CA LEU A 3 -18.59 11.23 0.64
C LEU A 3 -18.14 10.72 -0.73
N GLU A 4 -19.08 10.35 -1.58
CA GLU A 4 -18.83 9.89 -2.95
C GLU A 4 -18.23 11.03 -3.79
N GLY A 5 -18.82 12.23 -3.70
CA GLY A 5 -18.30 13.42 -4.37
C GLY A 5 -16.86 13.74 -3.94
N ALA A 6 -16.58 13.69 -2.64
CA ALA A 6 -15.25 13.91 -2.09
C ALA A 6 -14.24 12.87 -2.60
N TYR A 7 -14.59 11.57 -2.58
CA TYR A 7 -13.71 10.52 -3.10
C TYR A 7 -13.50 10.61 -4.60
N LYS A 8 -14.51 11.05 -5.37
CA LYS A 8 -14.38 11.28 -6.81
C LYS A 8 -13.37 12.39 -7.12
N MET A 9 -13.35 13.46 -6.33
CA MET A 9 -12.37 14.55 -6.49
C MET A 9 -10.95 14.10 -6.09
N LEU A 10 -10.82 13.37 -4.98
CA LEU A 10 -9.53 12.78 -4.57
C LEU A 10 -9.00 11.79 -5.61
N SER A 11 -9.85 10.93 -6.16
CA SER A 11 -9.49 9.98 -7.22
C SER A 11 -8.95 10.70 -8.48
N ARG A 12 -9.56 11.84 -8.85
CA ARG A 12 -9.07 12.67 -9.96
C ARG A 12 -7.72 13.32 -9.63
N ALA A 13 -7.53 13.81 -8.40
CA ALA A 13 -6.26 14.36 -7.96
C ALA A 13 -5.13 13.31 -8.05
N ASP A 14 -5.39 12.07 -7.64
CA ASP A 14 -4.42 10.97 -7.72
C ASP A 14 -3.98 10.69 -9.17
N ILE A 15 -4.89 10.80 -10.14
CA ILE A 15 -4.55 10.66 -11.57
C ILE A 15 -3.56 11.76 -11.99
N TYR A 16 -3.78 13.01 -11.57
CA TYR A 16 -2.85 14.10 -11.86
C TYR A 16 -1.49 13.89 -11.19
N LEU A 17 -1.46 13.50 -9.91
CA LEU A 17 -0.21 13.18 -9.21
C LEU A 17 0.55 12.03 -9.88
N ALA A 18 -0.15 10.98 -10.31
CA ALA A 18 0.45 9.86 -11.03
C ALA A 18 1.03 10.29 -12.38
N ARG A 19 0.34 11.17 -13.12
CA ARG A 19 0.84 11.75 -14.38
C ARG A 19 2.06 12.64 -14.15
N THR A 20 2.04 13.48 -13.12
CA THR A 20 3.19 14.31 -12.70
C THR A 20 4.42 13.44 -12.46
N LYS A 21 4.29 12.38 -11.65
CA LYS A 21 5.41 11.48 -11.34
C LYS A 21 5.95 10.76 -12.58
N ARG A 22 5.07 10.33 -13.49
CA ARG A 22 5.47 9.60 -14.71
C ARG A 22 6.14 10.50 -15.76
N ARG A 23 5.62 11.73 -15.94
CA ARG A 23 6.05 12.64 -17.01
C ARG A 23 6.96 13.77 -16.54
N GLN A 24 7.20 13.88 -15.23
CA GLN A 24 7.95 14.98 -14.60
C GLN A 24 7.33 16.37 -14.88
N GLN A 25 6.03 16.43 -15.18
CA GLN A 25 5.32 17.69 -15.46
C GLN A 25 4.71 18.26 -14.17
N TYR A 26 5.50 19.01 -13.41
CA TYR A 26 5.10 19.53 -12.10
C TYR A 26 3.99 20.59 -12.13
N LYS A 27 3.69 21.19 -13.30
CA LYS A 27 2.53 22.10 -13.47
C LYS A 27 1.20 21.44 -13.13
N LEU A 28 1.09 20.12 -13.30
CA LEU A 28 -0.12 19.36 -12.96
C LEU A 28 -0.38 19.29 -11.45
N TRP A 29 0.62 19.63 -10.63
CA TRP A 29 0.49 19.57 -9.18
C TRP A 29 -0.50 20.61 -8.64
N GLY A 30 -0.56 21.81 -9.25
CA GLY A 30 -1.55 22.83 -8.90
C GLY A 30 -2.99 22.30 -9.03
N TYR A 31 -3.31 21.71 -10.17
CA TYR A 31 -4.62 21.09 -10.40
C TYR A 31 -4.96 19.98 -9.40
N ALA A 32 -3.97 19.18 -9.00
CA ALA A 32 -4.18 18.16 -7.97
C ALA A 32 -4.48 18.78 -6.61
N MET A 33 -3.73 19.82 -6.21
CA MET A 33 -3.92 20.52 -4.94
C MET A 33 -5.29 21.22 -4.86
N ASP A 34 -5.74 21.80 -5.97
CA ASP A 34 -7.08 22.40 -6.08
C ASP A 34 -8.17 21.34 -5.87
N LEU A 35 -8.06 20.20 -6.55
CA LEU A 35 -9.01 19.09 -6.40
C LEU A 35 -9.03 18.49 -4.99
N MET A 36 -7.86 18.39 -4.34
CA MET A 36 -7.75 17.89 -2.96
C MET A 36 -8.33 18.86 -1.94
N SER A 37 -8.19 20.17 -2.16
CA SER A 37 -8.62 21.20 -1.22
C SER A 37 -10.05 21.68 -1.51
N SER A 38 -10.24 22.39 -2.62
CA SER A 38 -11.54 22.98 -2.97
C SER A 38 -12.52 21.92 -3.46
N GLY A 39 -12.05 20.92 -4.22
CA GLY A 39 -12.89 19.85 -4.73
C GLY A 39 -13.58 19.03 -3.64
N VAL A 40 -12.87 18.70 -2.56
CA VAL A 40 -13.43 18.00 -1.40
C VAL A 40 -14.33 18.91 -0.57
N SER A 41 -13.96 20.18 -0.43
CA SER A 41 -14.74 21.16 0.34
C SER A 41 -16.11 21.43 -0.29
N VAL A 42 -16.16 21.55 -1.62
CA VAL A 42 -17.40 21.76 -2.39
C VAL A 42 -18.32 20.54 -2.37
N ALA A 43 -17.76 19.33 -2.27
CA ALA A 43 -18.56 18.10 -2.23
C ALA A 43 -19.36 17.93 -0.93
N ARG A 44 -18.97 18.60 0.16
CA ARG A 44 -19.64 18.47 1.45
C ARG A 44 -20.87 19.37 1.53
N LYS A 45 -22.02 18.78 1.82
CA LYS A 45 -23.30 19.47 2.04
C LYS A 45 -23.63 19.41 3.55
N GLY A 46 -23.79 20.56 4.20
CA GLY A 46 -24.22 20.66 5.59
C GLY A 46 -23.19 21.22 6.58
N ASN A 47 -23.48 21.12 7.87
CA ASN A 47 -22.76 21.85 8.91
C ASN A 47 -21.33 21.33 9.15
N PHE A 48 -20.40 22.27 9.33
CA PHE A 48 -19.01 21.98 9.67
C PHE A 48 -18.90 21.63 11.15
N LYS A 49 -18.53 20.38 11.44
CA LYS A 49 -18.08 19.97 12.77
C LYS A 49 -16.57 20.17 12.85
N PHE A 50 -16.10 20.71 13.96
CA PHE A 50 -14.67 20.83 14.22
C PHE A 50 -14.02 19.44 14.22
N ALA A 51 -12.97 19.27 13.41
CA ALA A 51 -12.14 18.08 13.39
C ALA A 51 -10.73 18.49 13.85
N LYS A 52 -10.21 17.82 14.88
CA LYS A 52 -8.84 18.06 15.33
C LYS A 52 -7.87 17.66 14.23
N PHE A 53 -6.91 18.54 13.94
CA PHE A 53 -5.80 18.21 13.05
C PHE A 53 -5.02 17.02 13.63
N SER A 54 -4.92 15.95 12.86
CA SER A 54 -4.19 14.73 13.22
C SER A 54 -3.23 14.37 12.09
N SER A 55 -2.13 13.71 12.45
CA SER A 55 -1.19 13.22 11.46
C SER A 55 -1.85 12.16 10.56
N PRO A 56 -1.49 12.08 9.27
CA PRO A 56 -2.09 11.10 8.38
C PRO A 56 -1.83 9.67 8.87
N SER A 57 -2.90 8.94 9.17
CA SER A 57 -2.84 7.55 9.64
C SER A 57 -2.19 6.60 8.63
N TYR A 58 -2.16 6.96 7.34
CA TYR A 58 -1.56 6.18 6.27
C TYR A 58 -0.07 5.91 6.50
N PHE A 59 0.72 6.94 6.85
CA PHE A 59 2.16 6.76 7.10
C PHE A 59 2.41 5.91 8.34
N ILE A 60 1.58 6.05 9.37
CA ILE A 60 1.64 5.23 10.58
C ILE A 60 1.38 3.77 10.23
N LYS A 61 0.35 3.47 9.41
CA LYS A 61 0.05 2.10 8.95
C LYS A 61 1.19 1.52 8.11
N LEU A 62 1.79 2.31 7.21
CA LEU A 62 2.94 1.89 6.42
C LEU A 62 4.17 1.61 7.29
N ALA A 63 4.42 2.41 8.31
CA ALA A 63 5.52 2.21 9.23
C ALA A 63 5.33 0.93 10.07
N ARG A 64 4.13 0.71 10.62
CA ARG A 64 3.79 -0.50 11.40
C ARG A 64 4.03 -1.77 10.61
N THR A 65 3.58 -1.82 9.36
CA THR A 65 3.71 -2.99 8.48
C THR A 65 5.05 -3.08 7.76
N LYS A 66 6.01 -2.18 8.03
CA LYS A 66 7.29 -2.14 7.30
C LYS A 66 8.11 -3.41 7.54
N ALA A 67 8.24 -3.83 8.80
CA ALA A 67 9.04 -5.00 9.17
C ALA A 67 8.49 -6.28 8.53
N GLU A 68 7.19 -6.51 8.65
CA GLU A 68 6.49 -7.65 8.04
C GLU A 68 6.66 -7.69 6.52
N ARG A 69 6.50 -6.54 5.85
CA ARG A 69 6.68 -6.45 4.39
C ARG A 69 8.10 -6.72 3.94
N THR A 70 9.10 -6.38 4.76
CA THR A 70 10.51 -6.72 4.47
C THR A 70 10.73 -8.22 4.54
N ILE A 71 10.28 -8.88 5.63
CA ILE A 71 10.40 -10.34 5.79
C ILE A 71 9.67 -11.07 4.66
N GLU A 72 8.44 -10.66 4.33
CA GLU A 72 7.68 -11.27 3.23
C GLU A 72 8.40 -11.10 1.88
N LYS A 73 9.04 -9.95 1.65
CA LYS A 73 9.80 -9.68 0.43
C LYS A 73 11.03 -10.58 0.33
N ASP A 74 11.74 -10.80 1.43
CA ASP A 74 12.93 -11.65 1.48
C ASP A 74 12.57 -13.12 1.17
N ILE A 75 11.53 -13.65 1.80
CA ILE A 75 10.99 -15.00 1.53
C ILE A 75 10.59 -15.13 0.06
N THR A 76 9.81 -14.17 -0.45
CA THR A 76 9.35 -14.15 -1.85
C THR A 76 10.53 -14.14 -2.82
N GLN A 77 11.63 -13.46 -2.48
CA GLN A 77 12.83 -13.40 -3.31
C GLN A 77 13.58 -14.74 -3.33
N LYS A 78 13.65 -15.46 -2.20
CA LYS A 78 14.24 -16.83 -2.17
C LYS A 78 13.44 -17.79 -3.04
N ILE A 79 12.12 -17.80 -2.90
CA ILE A 79 11.21 -18.62 -3.71
C ILE A 79 11.35 -18.27 -5.19
N SER A 80 11.30 -16.98 -5.53
CA SER A 80 11.43 -16.49 -6.91
C SER A 80 12.73 -16.95 -7.58
N LYS A 81 13.86 -16.94 -6.85
CA LYS A 81 15.16 -17.40 -7.36
C LYS A 81 15.18 -18.90 -7.63
N LYS A 82 14.63 -19.73 -6.73
CA LYS A 82 14.64 -21.20 -6.87
C LYS A 82 13.63 -21.68 -7.92
N CYS A 83 12.45 -21.06 -7.99
CA CYS A 83 11.38 -21.45 -8.90
C CYS A 83 11.41 -20.71 -10.25
N HIS A 84 12.37 -19.81 -10.48
CA HIS A 84 12.47 -18.96 -11.68
C HIS A 84 11.16 -18.24 -12.05
N CYS A 85 10.42 -17.80 -11.03
CA CYS A 85 9.11 -17.17 -11.20
C CYS A 85 9.13 -15.70 -10.76
N SER A 86 8.18 -14.91 -11.26
CA SER A 86 8.04 -13.51 -10.81
C SER A 86 7.70 -13.43 -9.32
N THR A 87 8.08 -12.34 -8.66
CA THR A 87 7.74 -12.11 -7.23
C THR A 87 6.23 -12.13 -6.96
N ARG A 88 5.41 -11.74 -7.95
CA ARG A 88 3.96 -11.82 -7.87
C ARG A 88 3.48 -13.28 -7.79
N VAL A 89 4.05 -14.16 -8.60
CA VAL A 89 3.71 -15.60 -8.60
C VAL A 89 4.29 -16.27 -7.36
N ALA A 90 5.53 -15.95 -6.98
CA ALA A 90 6.19 -16.48 -5.79
C ALA A 90 5.38 -16.25 -4.49
N LYS A 91 4.65 -15.14 -4.39
CA LYS A 91 3.75 -14.87 -3.24
C LYS A 91 2.63 -15.90 -3.07
N GLN A 92 2.17 -16.51 -4.16
CA GLN A 92 1.12 -17.54 -4.10
C GLN A 92 1.63 -18.83 -3.45
N TYR A 93 2.95 -19.08 -3.55
CA TYR A 93 3.59 -20.26 -2.97
C TYR A 93 3.94 -20.10 -1.48
N LEU A 94 3.63 -18.97 -0.82
CA LEU A 94 3.97 -18.74 0.59
C LEU A 94 3.41 -19.79 1.54
N ILE A 95 2.22 -20.33 1.25
CA ILE A 95 1.60 -21.38 2.05
C ILE A 95 2.42 -22.67 1.96
N ILE A 96 2.79 -23.06 0.73
CA ILE A 96 3.57 -24.27 0.44
C ILE A 96 5.03 -24.13 0.92
N ALA A 97 5.58 -22.92 0.88
CA ALA A 97 6.96 -22.64 1.27
C ALA A 97 7.25 -22.96 2.75
N LYS A 98 6.23 -23.00 3.61
CA LYS A 98 6.37 -23.45 5.00
C LYS A 98 6.75 -24.93 5.07
N ASP A 99 6.08 -25.77 4.30
CA ASP A 99 6.28 -27.22 4.33
C ASP A 99 7.60 -27.61 3.65
N LEU A 100 8.05 -26.80 2.68
CA LEU A 100 9.32 -26.96 1.97
C LEU A 100 10.41 -26.01 2.52
N SER A 101 10.46 -25.80 3.84
CA SER A 101 11.42 -24.88 4.47
C SER A 101 12.88 -25.19 4.11
N ASP A 102 13.20 -26.48 3.99
CA ASP A 102 14.57 -26.95 3.75
C ASP A 102 15.01 -26.68 2.31
N TYR A 103 14.09 -26.81 1.35
CA TYR A 103 14.36 -26.55 -0.06
C TYR A 103 14.63 -25.06 -0.34
N PHE A 104 13.90 -24.18 0.34
CA PHE A 104 14.02 -22.73 0.17
C PHE A 104 15.08 -22.08 1.08
N GLU A 105 15.74 -22.86 1.94
CA GLU A 105 16.76 -22.38 2.89
C GLU A 105 16.23 -21.21 3.73
N LEU A 106 15.05 -21.39 4.33
CA LEU A 106 14.40 -20.37 5.15
C LEU A 106 15.08 -20.23 6.50
N GLU A 107 15.26 -18.99 6.94
CA GLU A 107 15.79 -18.71 8.27
C GLU A 107 14.72 -18.95 9.35
N LYS A 108 15.15 -19.22 10.58
CA LYS A 108 14.24 -19.43 11.73
C LYS A 108 13.22 -18.30 11.90
N LYS A 109 13.63 -17.05 11.67
CA LYS A 109 12.79 -15.85 11.72
C LYS A 109 11.67 -15.87 10.65
N GLU A 110 11.96 -16.39 9.47
CA GLU A 110 11.02 -16.44 8.34
C GLU A 110 9.98 -17.54 8.58
N ILE A 111 10.42 -18.68 9.14
CA ILE A 111 9.54 -19.78 9.53
C ILE A 111 8.58 -19.35 10.65
N GLU A 112 9.06 -18.60 11.64
CA GLU A 112 8.22 -18.03 12.70
C GLU A 112 7.17 -17.06 12.14
N PHE A 113 7.58 -16.18 11.23
CA PHE A 113 6.67 -15.28 10.52
C PHE A 113 5.58 -16.04 9.74
N LEU A 114 5.95 -17.09 9.00
CA LEU A 114 4.98 -17.92 8.27
C LEU A 114 4.02 -18.66 9.21
N LYS A 115 4.50 -19.14 10.36
CA LYS A 115 3.64 -19.75 11.40
C LYS A 115 2.63 -18.76 11.95
N SER A 116 3.05 -17.54 12.29
CA SER A 116 2.17 -16.50 12.80
C SER A 116 1.04 -16.14 11.82
N LYS A 117 1.32 -16.18 10.51
CA LYS A 117 0.38 -15.76 9.46
C LYS A 117 -0.63 -16.83 9.05
N ILE A 118 -0.32 -18.12 9.28
CA ILE A 118 -1.15 -19.28 8.90
C ILE A 118 -2.02 -19.79 10.08
N SER A 119 -1.66 -19.47 11.33
CA SER A 119 -2.47 -19.83 12.52
C SER A 119 -3.75 -18.98 12.69
N LEU A 120 -4.12 -18.18 11.68
CA LEU A 120 -5.36 -17.42 11.55
C LEU A 120 -6.17 -17.98 10.38
#